data_AF-A0A7L4NVC0-F1
#
_entry.id   AF-A0A7L4NVC0-F1
#
_cell.length_a   1.000
_cell.length_b   1.000
_cell.length_c   1.000
_cell.angle_alpha   90.00
_cell.angle_beta   90.00
_cell.angle_gamma   90.00
#
_symmetry.space_group_name_H-M   'P 1'
#
loop_
_entity.id
_entity.type
_entity.pdbx_description
1 polymer ?
#
loop_
_entity_poly.entity_id
_entity_poly.type
_entity_poly.pdbx_seq_one_letter_code
_entity_poly.pdbx_strand_id
1 'polypeptide(L)'
;MKELVSYPGFPKSEFLLDIGGSQGIYSIALCQENNKLLARILEQDHVASLTSSFIWEYGMENRIDVRIGDIKDLKKSDTWKYDIVLISNLLYNYPTEKGDVLENISQILNPGGILVFNHRFYSLNCDVKPGSGVREIDRALNGFGLHLCHPEGFKEIFEELGFLNVYSKPYETASGHAILYIGTKEGELPEKALENPVELASKLGNRR
;
A
#
# COMPACT_ATOMS: atom_id res chain seq x y z
N MET A 1 4.65 11.44 -0.76
CA MET A 1 3.42 12.16 -0.38
C MET A 1 3.15 13.42 -1.19
N LYS A 2 4.13 14.33 -1.43
CA LYS A 2 3.93 15.45 -2.38
C LYS A 2 3.40 15.00 -3.76
N GLU A 3 3.90 13.87 -4.24
CA GLU A 3 3.39 13.23 -5.47
C GLU A 3 1.89 12.95 -5.44
N LEU A 4 1.39 12.40 -4.32
CA LEU A 4 -0.04 12.10 -4.16
C LEU A 4 -0.86 13.39 -4.06
N VAL A 5 -0.39 14.39 -3.31
CA VAL A 5 -1.08 15.67 -3.16
C VAL A 5 -1.22 16.39 -4.50
N SER A 6 -0.20 16.29 -5.36
CA SER A 6 -0.22 16.83 -6.73
C SER A 6 -0.97 15.93 -7.73
N TYR A 7 -1.44 14.74 -7.33
CA TYR A 7 -2.08 13.79 -8.23
C TYR A 7 -3.49 14.28 -8.59
N PRO A 8 -3.91 14.29 -9.87
CA PRO A 8 -5.17 14.92 -10.28
C PRO A 8 -6.44 14.42 -9.59
N GLY A 9 -6.46 13.15 -9.14
CA GLY A 9 -7.59 12.58 -8.41
C GLY A 9 -7.67 12.98 -6.94
N PHE A 10 -6.53 13.34 -6.31
CA PHE A 10 -6.45 13.57 -4.86
C PHE A 10 -7.35 14.72 -4.36
N PRO A 11 -7.44 15.89 -5.03
CA PRO A 11 -8.33 16.97 -4.58
C PRO A 11 -9.83 16.62 -4.61
N LYS A 12 -10.21 15.57 -5.34
CA LYS A 12 -11.60 15.11 -5.47
C LYS A 12 -11.91 13.91 -4.57
N SER A 13 -10.90 13.30 -3.97
CA SER A 13 -11.07 12.16 -3.07
C SER A 13 -11.75 12.58 -1.77
N GLU A 14 -12.70 11.77 -1.32
CA GLU A 14 -13.47 11.95 -0.08
C GLU A 14 -13.15 10.88 0.95
N PHE A 15 -12.78 9.65 0.52
CA PHE A 15 -12.49 8.55 1.43
C PHE A 15 -11.15 7.87 1.17
N LEU A 16 -10.29 7.85 2.19
CA LEU A 16 -9.01 7.13 2.25
C LEU A 16 -9.13 5.89 3.12
N LEU A 17 -8.60 4.75 2.67
CA LEU A 17 -8.26 3.61 3.52
C LEU A 17 -6.73 3.52 3.65
N ASP A 18 -6.23 3.61 4.88
CA ASP A 18 -4.82 3.45 5.23
C ASP A 18 -4.63 2.10 5.93
N ILE A 19 -3.97 1.17 5.26
CA ILE A 19 -3.82 -0.21 5.74
C ILE A 19 -2.49 -0.33 6.49
N GLY A 20 -2.57 -0.57 7.79
CA GLY A 20 -1.40 -0.63 8.67
C GLY A 20 -0.75 0.74 8.89
N GLY A 21 -1.57 1.79 9.04
CA GLY A 21 -1.10 3.18 9.19
C GLY A 21 -0.24 3.45 10.43
N SER A 22 -0.19 2.52 11.39
CA SER A 22 0.57 2.56 12.63
C SER A 22 0.27 3.79 13.48
N GLN A 23 1.04 4.88 13.33
CA GLN A 23 0.79 6.15 14.01
C GLN A 23 -0.23 7.02 13.26
N GLY A 24 -0.68 6.59 12.07
CA GLY A 24 -1.65 7.30 11.25
C GLY A 24 -1.10 8.56 10.59
N ILE A 25 0.22 8.76 10.57
CA ILE A 25 0.83 10.01 10.10
C ILE A 25 0.51 10.32 8.63
N TYR A 26 0.36 9.28 7.80
CA TYR A 26 -0.08 9.43 6.41
C TYR A 26 -1.51 9.95 6.34
N SER A 27 -2.44 9.29 7.03
CA SER A 27 -3.84 9.70 7.12
C SER A 27 -4.00 11.12 7.67
N ILE A 28 -3.30 11.45 8.77
CA ILE A 28 -3.31 12.80 9.37
C ILE A 28 -2.87 13.85 8.34
N ALA A 29 -1.70 13.66 7.73
CA ALA A 29 -1.16 14.63 6.79
C ALA A 29 -2.05 14.79 5.55
N LEU A 30 -2.58 13.70 5.00
CA LEU A 30 -3.43 13.75 3.81
C LEU A 30 -4.78 14.42 4.09
N CYS A 31 -5.39 14.13 5.24
CA CYS A 31 -6.60 14.83 5.66
C CYS A 31 -6.31 16.32 5.90
N GLN A 32 -5.17 16.70 6.48
CA GLN A 32 -4.80 18.11 6.66
C GLN A 32 -4.64 18.86 5.32
N GLU A 33 -4.07 18.19 4.31
CA GLU A 33 -3.92 18.77 2.96
C GLU A 33 -5.24 18.82 2.17
N ASN A 34 -6.13 17.83 2.36
CA ASN A 34 -7.47 17.80 1.76
C ASN A 34 -8.56 17.87 2.85
N ASN A 35 -9.14 19.06 3.03
CA ASN A 35 -10.17 19.32 4.03
C ASN A 35 -11.45 18.47 3.88
N LYS A 36 -11.71 17.90 2.70
CA LYS A 36 -12.87 17.02 2.46
C LYS A 36 -12.56 15.54 2.72
N LEU A 37 -11.28 15.18 2.78
CA LEU A 37 -10.87 13.79 2.91
C LEU A 37 -11.13 13.29 4.34
N LEU A 38 -11.87 12.20 4.41
CA LEU A 38 -12.01 11.35 5.60
C LEU A 38 -11.12 10.13 5.42
N ALA A 39 -10.57 9.61 6.51
CA ALA A 39 -9.71 8.45 6.47
C ALA A 39 -10.18 7.36 7.44
N ARG A 40 -10.01 6.12 7.03
CA ARG A 40 -10.08 4.94 7.88
C ARG A 40 -8.71 4.30 7.94
N ILE A 41 -8.23 4.02 9.14
CA ILE A 41 -7.02 3.21 9.34
C ILE A 41 -7.45 1.79 9.71
N LEU A 42 -7.03 0.81 8.92
CA LEU A 42 -7.23 -0.61 9.24
C LEU A 42 -6.02 -1.12 10.02
N GLU A 43 -6.25 -1.58 11.25
CA GLU A 43 -5.21 -2.05 12.17
C GLU A 43 -5.55 -3.38 12.81
N GLN A 44 -4.51 -4.08 13.26
CA GLN A 44 -4.69 -5.24 14.10
C GLN A 44 -5.14 -4.83 15.51
N ASP A 45 -5.91 -5.69 16.17
CA ASP A 45 -6.52 -5.43 17.48
C ASP A 45 -5.51 -4.88 18.51
N HIS A 46 -4.32 -5.50 18.58
CA HIS A 46 -3.28 -5.14 19.53
C HIS A 46 -2.60 -3.78 19.26
N VAL A 47 -2.79 -3.18 18.07
CA VAL A 47 -2.21 -1.88 17.68
C VAL A 47 -3.26 -0.77 17.65
N ALA A 48 -4.52 -1.10 17.36
CA ALA A 48 -5.59 -0.13 17.09
C ALA A 48 -5.79 0.93 18.19
N SER A 49 -5.65 0.54 19.47
CA SER A 49 -5.77 1.49 20.60
C SER A 49 -4.65 2.54 20.61
N LEU A 50 -3.42 2.14 20.28
CA LEU A 50 -2.27 3.04 20.19
C LEU A 50 -2.40 3.96 18.96
N THR A 51 -2.85 3.43 17.82
CA THR A 51 -3.14 4.27 16.65
C THR A 51 -4.18 5.33 16.98
N SER A 52 -5.26 4.95 17.67
CA SER A 52 -6.34 5.86 18.06
C SER A 52 -5.85 6.98 18.98
N SER A 53 -4.92 6.69 19.91
CA SER A 53 -4.36 7.73 20.77
C SER A 53 -3.55 8.75 19.98
N PHE A 54 -2.76 8.32 18.98
CA PHE A 54 -2.06 9.26 18.10
C PHE A 54 -3.05 10.14 17.32
N ILE A 55 -4.11 9.56 16.73
CA ILE A 55 -5.12 10.35 16.02
C ILE A 55 -5.75 11.43 16.92
N TRP A 56 -6.04 11.09 18.18
CA TRP A 56 -6.57 12.02 19.16
C TRP A 56 -5.57 13.12 19.55
N GLU A 57 -4.29 12.79 19.73
CA GLU A 57 -3.23 13.77 20.03
C GLU A 57 -3.08 14.83 18.93
N TYR A 58 -3.34 14.45 17.67
CA TYR A 58 -3.36 15.36 16.53
C TYR A 58 -4.71 16.07 16.32
N GLY A 59 -5.73 15.78 17.14
CA GLY A 59 -7.07 16.39 17.04
C GLY A 59 -7.85 16.02 15.78
N MET A 60 -7.62 14.81 15.27
CA MET A 60 -8.14 14.36 13.97
C MET A 60 -9.23 13.28 14.08
N GLU A 61 -9.71 12.97 15.29
CA GLU A 61 -10.68 11.92 15.58
C GLU A 61 -12.04 12.10 14.89
N ASN A 62 -12.38 13.35 14.53
CA ASN A 62 -13.61 13.64 13.78
C ASN A 62 -13.52 13.33 12.29
N ARG A 63 -12.30 13.09 11.76
CA ARG A 63 -12.07 12.83 10.33
C ARG A 63 -11.35 11.51 10.06
N ILE A 64 -10.77 10.90 11.10
CA ILE A 64 -10.01 9.67 10.98
C ILE A 64 -10.55 8.65 11.97
N ASP A 65 -11.09 7.54 11.47
CA ASP A 65 -11.51 6.41 12.28
C ASP A 65 -10.50 5.25 12.21
N VAL A 66 -10.30 4.56 13.34
CA VAL A 66 -9.47 3.34 13.39
C VAL A 66 -10.41 2.13 13.45
N ARG A 67 -10.26 1.22 12.50
CA ARG A 67 -11.03 -0.02 12.42
C ARG A 67 -10.12 -1.21 12.66
N ILE A 68 -10.54 -2.10 13.56
CA ILE A 68 -9.87 -3.38 13.76
C ILE A 68 -10.21 -4.33 12.60
N GLY A 69 -9.19 -4.94 12.00
CA GLY A 69 -9.35 -5.98 10.99
C GLY A 69 -8.07 -6.32 10.24
N ASP A 70 -8.13 -7.37 9.43
CA ASP A 70 -7.04 -7.79 8.53
C ASP A 70 -7.39 -7.45 7.08
N ILE A 71 -6.38 -7.13 6.28
CA ILE A 71 -6.53 -6.89 4.84
C ILE A 71 -7.07 -8.12 4.09
N LYS A 72 -6.80 -9.33 4.59
CA LYS A 72 -7.33 -10.59 4.05
C LYS A 72 -8.83 -10.71 4.22
N ASP A 73 -9.39 -10.05 5.24
CA ASP A 73 -10.82 -10.08 5.54
C ASP A 73 -11.60 -9.00 4.77
N LEU A 74 -10.91 -8.13 4.03
CA LEU A 74 -11.56 -7.19 3.13
C LEU A 74 -12.19 -7.97 1.97
N LYS A 75 -13.52 -8.01 1.95
CA LYS A 75 -14.28 -8.79 0.97
C LYS A 75 -14.74 -7.91 -0.18
N LYS A 76 -15.02 -8.54 -1.31
CA LYS A 76 -15.70 -7.91 -2.45
C LYS A 76 -17.04 -7.28 -2.07
N SER A 77 -17.74 -7.74 -1.03
CA SER A 77 -18.95 -7.09 -0.51
C SER A 77 -18.70 -5.68 0.09
N ASP A 78 -17.44 -5.32 0.32
CA ASP A 78 -17.00 -3.96 0.64
C ASP A 78 -16.71 -3.12 -0.63
N THR A 79 -17.25 -3.52 -1.80
CA THR A 79 -17.09 -2.83 -3.10
C THR A 79 -17.23 -1.32 -2.96
N TRP A 80 -16.28 -0.60 -3.55
CA TRP A 80 -16.33 0.83 -3.84
C TRP A 80 -16.64 1.73 -2.64
N LYS A 81 -15.72 1.71 -1.67
CA LYS A 81 -15.81 2.57 -0.47
C LYS A 81 -14.74 3.64 -0.40
N TYR A 82 -13.70 3.54 -1.22
CA TYR A 82 -12.50 4.36 -1.05
C TYR A 82 -12.03 4.93 -2.39
N ASP A 83 -11.75 6.22 -2.37
CA ASP A 83 -11.12 6.94 -3.48
C ASP A 83 -9.61 6.79 -3.44
N ILE A 84 -9.05 6.48 -2.27
CA ILE A 84 -7.62 6.23 -2.08
C ILE A 84 -7.45 5.00 -1.18
N VAL A 85 -6.58 4.08 -1.58
CA VAL A 85 -6.07 3.03 -0.69
C VAL A 85 -4.56 3.21 -0.58
N LEU A 86 -4.09 3.41 0.65
CA LEU A 86 -2.68 3.51 0.99
C LEU A 86 -2.24 2.26 1.72
N ILE A 87 -1.14 1.67 1.26
CA ILE A 87 -0.44 0.60 1.97
C ILE A 87 1.03 0.97 2.01
N SER A 88 1.58 1.14 3.21
CA SER A 88 3.00 1.46 3.37
C SER A 88 3.70 0.47 4.28
N ASN A 89 4.78 -0.14 3.76
CA ASN A 89 5.65 -1.06 4.48
C ASN A 89 4.94 -2.25 5.18
N LEU A 90 3.74 -2.62 4.72
CA LEU A 90 2.94 -3.69 5.34
C LEU A 90 2.97 -5.02 4.55
N LEU A 91 3.15 -4.95 3.22
CA LEU A 91 2.99 -6.11 2.33
C LEU A 91 3.94 -7.27 2.67
N TYR A 92 5.06 -7.00 3.33
CA TYR A 92 6.00 -8.05 3.74
C TYR A 92 5.42 -9.02 4.78
N ASN A 93 4.36 -8.61 5.50
CA ASN A 93 3.65 -9.48 6.45
C ASN A 93 2.82 -10.57 5.73
N TYR A 94 2.70 -10.48 4.41
CA TYR A 94 1.92 -11.41 3.58
C TYR A 94 2.80 -12.05 2.50
N PRO A 95 3.90 -12.75 2.85
CA PRO A 95 4.89 -13.19 1.88
C PRO A 95 4.31 -14.16 0.82
N THR A 96 3.32 -14.97 1.20
CA THR A 96 2.67 -15.97 0.32
C THR A 96 1.38 -15.47 -0.33
N GLU A 97 0.74 -14.44 0.23
CA GLU A 97 -0.59 -13.96 -0.17
C GLU A 97 -0.56 -12.54 -0.74
N LYS A 98 0.62 -12.06 -1.18
CA LYS A 98 0.77 -10.72 -1.75
C LYS A 98 -0.21 -10.46 -2.90
N GLY A 99 -0.42 -11.45 -3.76
CA GLY A 99 -1.33 -11.35 -4.90
C GLY A 99 -2.78 -11.14 -4.45
N ASP A 100 -3.26 -12.00 -3.55
CA ASP A 100 -4.61 -11.91 -2.97
C ASP A 100 -4.85 -10.56 -2.29
N VAL A 101 -3.83 -10.06 -1.57
CA VAL A 101 -3.87 -8.73 -0.94
C VAL A 101 -4.05 -7.62 -1.97
N LEU A 102 -3.26 -7.64 -3.05
CA LEU A 102 -3.35 -6.62 -4.10
C LEU A 102 -4.67 -6.73 -4.88
N GLU A 103 -5.18 -7.94 -5.09
CA GLU A 103 -6.49 -8.18 -5.69
C GLU A 103 -7.63 -7.64 -4.80
N ASN A 104 -7.59 -7.88 -3.48
CA ASN A 104 -8.57 -7.31 -2.55
C ASN A 104 -8.55 -5.78 -2.60
N ILE A 105 -7.36 -5.16 -2.62
CA ILE A 105 -7.22 -3.70 -2.75
C ILE A 105 -7.83 -3.21 -4.06
N SER A 106 -7.56 -3.90 -5.17
CA SER A 106 -8.15 -3.53 -6.46
C SER A 106 -9.67 -3.58 -6.38
N GLN A 107 -10.28 -4.55 -5.70
CA GLN A 107 -11.74 -4.69 -5.62
C GLN A 107 -12.44 -3.60 -4.78
N ILE A 108 -11.83 -3.09 -3.71
CA ILE A 108 -12.44 -2.09 -2.81
C ILE A 108 -12.32 -0.64 -3.31
N LEU A 109 -11.37 -0.36 -4.20
CA LEU A 109 -11.16 0.97 -4.77
C LEU A 109 -12.28 1.35 -5.73
N ASN A 110 -12.77 2.59 -5.63
CA ASN A 110 -13.70 3.19 -6.57
C ASN A 110 -13.13 3.19 -8.01
N PRO A 111 -13.97 3.14 -9.05
CA PRO A 111 -13.57 3.49 -10.42
C PRO A 111 -12.86 4.86 -10.42
N GLY A 112 -11.65 4.94 -10.99
CA GLY A 112 -10.83 6.15 -10.93
C GLY A 112 -10.15 6.41 -9.57
N GLY A 113 -10.28 5.50 -8.61
CA GLY A 113 -9.63 5.55 -7.31
C GLY A 113 -8.12 5.32 -7.40
N ILE A 114 -7.39 5.76 -6.39
CA ILE A 114 -5.93 5.82 -6.39
C ILE A 114 -5.36 4.74 -5.46
N LEU A 115 -4.50 3.88 -6.01
CA LEU A 115 -3.61 3.05 -5.21
C LEU A 115 -2.34 3.81 -4.88
N VAL A 116 -1.96 3.82 -3.61
CA VAL A 116 -0.70 4.37 -3.11
C VAL A 116 0.06 3.25 -2.42
N PHE A 117 1.08 2.72 -3.08
CA PHE A 117 1.87 1.59 -2.60
C PHE A 117 3.28 2.05 -2.29
N ASN A 118 3.65 2.05 -1.01
CA ASN A 118 4.90 2.65 -0.54
C ASN A 118 5.76 1.72 0.31
N HIS A 119 6.76 1.10 -0.31
CA HIS A 119 7.53 0.05 0.35
C HIS A 119 9.03 0.22 0.14
N ARG A 120 9.79 -0.14 1.17
CA ARG A 120 11.21 -0.44 1.05
C ARG A 120 11.45 -1.69 0.20
N PHE A 121 12.47 -1.64 -0.65
CA PHE A 121 12.90 -2.78 -1.46
C PHE A 121 14.32 -3.16 -1.09
N TYR A 122 14.59 -4.46 -1.08
CA TYR A 122 15.86 -5.02 -0.65
C TYR A 122 16.99 -4.79 -1.67
N SER A 123 16.68 -4.98 -2.94
CA SER A 123 17.48 -4.56 -4.10
C SER A 123 16.60 -4.65 -5.36
N LEU A 124 17.03 -4.02 -6.46
CA LEU A 124 16.32 -4.12 -7.75
C LEU A 124 16.19 -5.58 -8.20
N ASN A 125 17.25 -6.38 -8.15
CA ASN A 125 17.24 -7.72 -8.73
C ASN A 125 17.19 -8.85 -7.71
N CYS A 126 16.92 -8.57 -6.43
CA CYS A 126 17.13 -9.55 -5.34
C CYS A 126 18.59 -10.08 -5.24
N ASP A 127 19.50 -9.59 -6.07
CA ASP A 127 20.93 -9.86 -5.99
C ASP A 127 21.49 -9.25 -4.70
N VAL A 128 21.88 -10.10 -3.76
CA VAL A 128 22.85 -9.72 -2.74
C VAL A 128 24.21 -9.68 -3.42
N LYS A 129 24.49 -8.63 -4.20
CA LYS A 129 25.89 -8.36 -4.56
C LYS A 129 26.61 -8.05 -3.26
N PRO A 130 27.70 -8.75 -2.90
CA PRO A 130 28.39 -8.52 -1.63
C PRO A 130 28.74 -7.03 -1.51
N GLY A 131 28.02 -6.32 -0.64
CA GLY A 131 28.38 -4.99 -0.21
C GLY A 131 29.55 -5.05 0.77
N SER A 132 29.94 -3.90 1.33
CA SER A 132 30.75 -3.95 2.56
C SER A 132 29.97 -4.71 3.63
N GLY A 133 30.65 -5.52 4.46
CA GLY A 133 29.99 -6.31 5.51
C GLY A 133 29.12 -5.46 6.44
N VAL A 134 29.46 -4.18 6.63
CA VAL A 134 28.66 -3.22 7.41
C VAL A 134 27.31 -2.94 6.75
N ARG A 135 27.26 -2.75 5.42
CA ARG A 135 26.00 -2.52 4.71
C ARG A 135 25.07 -3.74 4.78
N GLU A 136 25.66 -4.94 4.78
CA GLU A 136 24.92 -6.20 4.95
C GLU A 136 24.35 -6.35 6.37
N ILE A 137 25.13 -5.95 7.39
CA ILE A 137 24.68 -5.91 8.78
C ILE A 137 23.57 -4.86 8.97
N ASP A 138 23.74 -3.64 8.47
CA ASP A 138 22.72 -2.59 8.54
C ASP A 138 21.41 -3.07 7.91
N ARG A 139 21.49 -3.78 6.80
CA ARG A 139 20.33 -4.36 6.14
C ARG A 139 19.67 -5.47 6.94
N ALA A 140 20.46 -6.38 7.53
CA ALA A 140 19.93 -7.43 8.41
C ALA A 140 19.26 -6.85 9.66
N LEU A 141 19.85 -5.81 10.26
CA LEU A 141 19.31 -5.12 11.44
C LEU A 141 18.01 -4.36 11.14
N ASN A 142 17.89 -3.75 9.95
CA ASN A 142 16.76 -2.89 9.62
C ASN A 142 15.66 -3.54 8.76
N GLY A 143 15.93 -4.73 8.21
CA GLY A 143 15.03 -5.44 7.30
C GLY A 143 14.04 -6.39 7.98
N PHE A 144 14.23 -6.69 9.28
CA PHE A 144 13.39 -7.62 10.06
C PHE A 144 13.15 -8.99 9.37
N GLY A 145 14.05 -9.41 8.46
CA GLY A 145 13.94 -10.67 7.71
C GLY A 145 12.85 -10.74 6.63
N LEU A 146 12.14 -9.64 6.36
CA LEU A 146 11.03 -9.59 5.42
C LEU A 146 11.37 -8.67 4.24
N HIS A 147 11.36 -9.20 3.01
CA HIS A 147 11.92 -8.50 1.85
C HIS A 147 10.96 -8.49 0.66
N LEU A 148 10.69 -7.29 0.13
CA LEU A 148 10.24 -7.14 -1.25
C LEU A 148 11.46 -7.02 -2.16
N CYS A 149 11.35 -7.68 -3.30
CA CYS A 149 12.32 -7.70 -4.38
C CYS A 149 11.62 -7.41 -5.70
N HIS A 150 12.41 -7.21 -6.76
CA HIS A 150 11.92 -7.01 -8.12
C HIS A 150 10.87 -5.89 -8.20
N PRO A 151 11.23 -4.66 -7.78
CA PRO A 151 10.35 -3.51 -7.93
C PRO A 151 9.87 -3.33 -9.38
N GLU A 152 10.64 -3.76 -10.38
CA GLU A 152 10.21 -3.77 -11.78
C GLU A 152 8.86 -4.49 -11.95
N GLY A 153 8.71 -5.69 -11.37
CA GLY A 153 7.52 -6.54 -11.55
C GLY A 153 6.23 -6.01 -10.95
N PHE A 154 6.32 -5.06 -10.01
CA PHE A 154 5.13 -4.48 -9.39
C PHE A 154 4.32 -3.63 -10.37
N LYS A 155 4.98 -3.02 -11.35
CA LYS A 155 4.27 -2.20 -12.34
C LYS A 155 3.35 -3.08 -13.19
N GLU A 156 3.87 -4.18 -13.74
CA GLU A 156 3.07 -5.11 -14.54
C GLU A 156 1.95 -5.76 -13.70
N ILE A 157 2.22 -6.09 -12.43
CA ILE A 157 1.19 -6.62 -11.53
C ILE A 157 0.05 -5.61 -11.35
N PHE A 158 0.34 -4.33 -11.13
CA PHE A 158 -0.70 -3.32 -11.01
C PHE A 158 -1.47 -3.15 -12.33
N GLU A 159 -0.79 -3.16 -13.47
CA GLU A 159 -1.45 -3.10 -14.79
C GLU A 159 -2.36 -4.32 -15.03
N GLU A 160 -1.92 -5.53 -14.68
CA GLU A 160 -2.72 -6.77 -14.75
C GLU A 160 -3.96 -6.74 -13.83
N LEU A 161 -3.88 -6.02 -12.71
CA LEU A 161 -5.00 -5.79 -11.79
C LEU A 161 -5.93 -4.64 -12.21
N GLY A 162 -5.73 -4.07 -13.40
CA GLY A 162 -6.57 -3.01 -13.95
C GLY A 162 -6.23 -1.61 -13.44
N PHE A 163 -4.98 -1.38 -12.99
CA PHE A 163 -4.51 -0.03 -12.70
C PHE A 163 -3.89 0.61 -13.94
N LEU A 164 -4.35 1.81 -14.26
CA LEU A 164 -3.84 2.67 -15.33
C LEU A 164 -2.90 3.74 -14.78
N ASN A 165 -2.05 4.28 -15.66
CA ASN A 165 -1.12 5.37 -15.34
C ASN A 165 -0.23 5.05 -14.13
N VAL A 166 0.17 3.79 -13.99
CA VAL A 166 1.05 3.34 -12.92
C VAL A 166 2.43 3.96 -13.13
N TYR A 167 2.85 4.79 -12.19
CA TYR A 167 4.21 5.33 -12.16
C TYR A 167 4.84 5.08 -10.80
N SER A 168 6.17 5.00 -10.81
CA SER A 168 6.97 4.75 -9.62
C SER A 168 7.94 5.90 -9.37
N LYS A 169 8.14 6.23 -8.10
CA LYS A 169 9.12 7.21 -7.66
C LYS A 169 10.03 6.60 -6.59
N PRO A 170 11.29 6.30 -6.92
CA PRO A 170 12.28 5.90 -5.93
C PRO A 170 12.64 7.06 -4.99
N TYR A 171 12.91 6.76 -3.72
CA TYR A 171 13.46 7.69 -2.74
C TYR A 171 14.30 6.99 -1.65
N GLU A 172 15.26 7.73 -1.10
CA GLU A 172 16.13 7.23 -0.03
C GLU A 172 15.47 7.37 1.35
N THR A 173 15.72 6.41 2.21
CA THR A 173 15.30 6.37 3.61
C THR A 173 16.54 6.24 4.50
N ALA A 174 16.40 6.49 5.80
CA ALA A 174 17.50 6.32 6.75
C ALA A 174 18.07 4.88 6.80
N SER A 175 17.35 3.89 6.28
CA SER A 175 17.71 2.46 6.35
C SER A 175 17.81 1.78 4.97
N GLY A 176 17.89 2.56 3.88
CA GLY A 176 17.97 2.04 2.52
C GLY A 176 16.96 2.70 1.58
N HIS A 177 16.53 1.98 0.56
CA HIS A 177 15.72 2.51 -0.53
C HIS A 177 14.24 2.13 -0.44
N ALA A 178 13.35 3.05 -0.79
CA ALA A 178 11.92 2.79 -0.94
C ALA A 178 11.41 3.29 -2.29
N ILE A 179 10.32 2.70 -2.75
CA ILE A 179 9.64 3.10 -3.97
C ILE A 179 8.19 3.34 -3.66
N LEU A 180 7.72 4.52 -4.09
CA LEU A 180 6.33 4.90 -4.09
C LEU A 180 5.75 4.60 -5.47
N TYR A 181 4.76 3.72 -5.55
CA TYR A 181 3.93 3.54 -6.73
C TYR A 181 2.60 4.23 -6.53
N ILE A 182 2.14 4.90 -7.58
CA ILE A 182 0.80 5.48 -7.64
C ILE A 182 0.17 5.02 -8.95
N GLY A 183 -1.05 4.49 -8.86
CA GLY A 183 -1.84 4.02 -10.00
C GLY A 183 -3.31 4.38 -9.83
N THR A 184 -4.03 4.54 -10.94
CA THR A 184 -5.47 4.82 -10.94
C THR A 184 -6.22 3.57 -11.37
N LYS A 185 -7.19 3.12 -10.58
CA LYS A 185 -8.03 1.99 -10.98
C LYS A 185 -8.86 2.35 -12.22
N GLU A 186 -8.82 1.50 -13.23
CA GLU A 186 -9.64 1.65 -14.43
C GLU A 186 -11.14 1.78 -14.08
N GLY A 187 -11.85 2.61 -14.83
CA GLY A 187 -13.30 2.72 -14.71
C GLY A 187 -13.99 1.60 -15.48
N GLU A 188 -14.78 0.78 -14.78
CA GLU A 188 -15.48 -0.44 -15.20
C GLU A 188 -14.97 -1.20 -16.45
N LEU A 189 -14.37 -2.37 -16.20
CA LEU A 189 -14.56 -3.53 -17.09
C LEU A 189 -15.77 -4.35 -16.60
N PRO A 190 -16.69 -4.75 -17.50
CA PRO A 190 -17.89 -5.51 -17.16
C PRO A 190 -17.55 -6.91 -16.62
N GLU A 191 -18.49 -7.50 -15.88
CA GLU A 191 -18.47 -8.88 -15.37
C GLU A 191 -17.82 -9.89 -16.34
N LYS A 192 -16.51 -10.11 -16.17
CA LYS A 192 -15.74 -11.35 -16.39
C LYS A 192 -14.25 -11.07 -16.28
N ALA A 193 -13.74 -11.10 -15.06
CA ALA A 193 -12.33 -11.36 -14.78
C ALA A 193 -12.25 -12.16 -13.49
N LEU A 194 -12.63 -13.45 -13.56
CA LEU A 194 -12.33 -14.43 -12.53
C LEU A 194 -11.93 -15.75 -13.22
N GLU A 195 -10.75 -15.73 -13.82
CA GLU A 195 -9.84 -16.87 -13.92
C GLU A 195 -8.45 -16.22 -13.71
N ASN A 196 -7.58 -16.54 -12.76
CA ASN A 196 -7.49 -17.57 -11.73
C ASN A 196 -6.44 -17.04 -10.71
N PRO A 197 -6.74 -16.88 -9.39
CA PRO A 197 -5.82 -16.27 -8.40
C PRO A 197 -4.44 -16.96 -8.27
N VAL A 198 -4.31 -18.17 -8.81
CA VAL A 198 -3.10 -19.00 -8.72
C VAL A 198 -1.96 -18.49 -9.60
N GLU A 199 -2.23 -17.70 -10.64
CA GLU A 199 -1.19 -17.28 -11.60
C GLU A 199 -0.38 -16.05 -11.14
N LEU A 200 -1.01 -15.14 -10.38
CA LEU A 200 -0.33 -13.96 -9.81
C LEU A 200 0.69 -14.36 -8.72
N ALA A 201 0.34 -15.37 -7.90
CA ALA A 201 1.22 -15.95 -6.90
C ALA A 201 2.47 -16.61 -7.53
N SER A 202 2.34 -17.16 -8.75
CA SER A 202 3.45 -17.80 -9.45
C SER A 202 4.54 -16.82 -9.93
N LYS A 203 4.16 -15.58 -10.29
CA LYS A 203 5.12 -14.52 -10.67
C LYS A 203 5.88 -13.94 -9.48
N LEU A 204 5.25 -13.94 -8.29
CA LEU A 204 5.83 -13.44 -7.05
C LEU A 204 6.66 -14.50 -6.30
N GLY A 205 6.49 -15.78 -6.63
CA GLY A 205 7.13 -16.92 -5.97
C GLY A 205 8.19 -17.68 -6.78
N ASN A 206 8.35 -17.41 -8.08
CA ASN A 206 9.32 -18.13 -8.92
C ASN A 206 10.21 -17.17 -9.72
N ARG A 207 11.34 -16.77 -9.12
CA ARG A 207 12.66 -16.93 -9.74
C ARG A 207 13.66 -17.22 -8.62
N ARG A 208 14.12 -18.48 -8.59
CA ARG A 208 15.23 -18.93 -7.75
C ARG A 208 16.53 -18.23 -8.14
#